data_AF-A0A519MBF6-F1
#
_entry.id   AF-A0A519MBF6-F1
#
_cell.length_a   1.000
_cell.length_b   1.000
_cell.length_c   1.000
_cell.angle_alpha   90.00
_cell.angle_beta   90.00
_cell.angle_gamma   90.00
#
_symmetry.space_group_name_H-M   'P 1'
#
loop_
_entity.id
_entity.type
_entity.pdbx_description
1 polymer ?
#
loop_
_entity_poly.entity_id
_entity_poly.type
_entity_poly.pdbx_seq_one_letter_code
_entity_poly.pdbx_strand_id
1 'polypeptide(L)'
;VINGLIATEDTRFKEHSGIDFQRTFTIIGYNLIGKKQGGSTITQQLALNLFSEEGRQRNFFKRVMQKFKEWVVAVKLERNYTKEEIITMYLNTVDFGNQAYGIKSAARVYFNTTPDKLTVPQAATLVGMQKGITMYSPTRNPERSKARRNTVMAMMVKSDFLTQQQFDEEKETPLNLHFNAATVNDGIAPYFRSVLKADIKNIFEEQGITKPDGTPYDLDRDGLKVYTTLNYDMQQYAEEAQKEYMKVLQAQFINSWKGRNPFRDKALQIEQGVKRSDRYKSLKLEGKTDEEIKADFNTPTDLTIFTWKGNVDTTMKPIDSVRYYKMLLRNAMMSMDPTTGYVKAWVGGINYEHFKYDQVKMGTRQVGSTAKPFTYTVAVENGFSPCLTVPNVPVTIDGYGEPWTPKSSGAPLPGSITLQKALAYSQNYVTAYLMKQVGPVAVSALATKMGIPNVPPYPSIALGTFDASIYNMVGAYGTFANKGVYTKPVYLLRVEDKNGVVLFSQKAIPKPVVSEEVAYVMTRMLKGVVTGGTGYRL
;
A
#
# COMPACT_ATOMS: atom_id res chain seq x y z
N VAL A 1 -6.58 -31.26 11.38
CA VAL A 1 -7.38 -30.05 11.72
C VAL A 1 -8.84 -30.39 11.98
N ILE A 2 -9.57 -30.93 10.99
CA ILE A 2 -11.02 -31.24 11.07
C ILE A 2 -11.38 -32.03 12.34
N ASN A 3 -10.72 -33.17 12.56
CA ASN A 3 -10.97 -34.02 13.73
C ASN A 3 -10.71 -33.29 15.06
N GLY A 4 -9.69 -32.44 15.12
CA GLY A 4 -9.41 -31.62 16.29
C GLY A 4 -10.53 -30.62 16.58
N LEU A 5 -11.05 -29.97 15.53
CA LEU A 5 -12.17 -29.04 15.67
C LEU A 5 -13.44 -29.75 16.14
N ILE A 6 -13.79 -30.89 15.53
CA ILE A 6 -14.93 -31.72 15.94
C ILE A 6 -14.77 -32.15 17.40
N ALA A 7 -13.63 -32.72 17.77
CA ALA A 7 -13.38 -33.21 19.13
C ALA A 7 -13.52 -32.12 20.21
N THR A 8 -13.19 -30.86 19.90
CA THR A 8 -13.21 -29.80 20.91
C THR A 8 -14.45 -28.92 20.89
N GLU A 9 -14.92 -28.56 19.71
CA GLU A 9 -16.02 -27.60 19.57
C GLU A 9 -17.36 -28.32 19.48
N ASP A 10 -17.41 -29.52 18.88
CA ASP A 10 -18.68 -30.20 18.56
C ASP A 10 -18.54 -31.71 18.30
N THR A 11 -18.42 -32.51 19.37
CA THR A 11 -18.08 -33.95 19.27
C THR A 11 -19.10 -34.77 18.48
N ARG A 12 -20.36 -34.36 18.49
CA ARG A 12 -21.47 -34.99 17.76
C ARG A 12 -21.86 -34.24 16.50
N PHE A 13 -20.93 -33.48 15.94
CA PHE A 13 -21.18 -32.64 14.76
C PHE A 13 -21.87 -33.39 13.62
N LYS A 14 -21.53 -34.67 13.41
CA LYS A 14 -22.12 -35.50 12.35
C LYS A 14 -23.52 -36.05 12.68
N GLU A 15 -23.94 -36.02 13.94
CA GLU A 15 -25.17 -36.69 14.43
C GLU A 15 -26.37 -35.74 14.54
N HIS A 16 -26.17 -34.42 14.54
CA HIS A 16 -27.23 -33.44 14.69
C HIS A 16 -27.43 -32.57 13.44
N SER A 17 -28.60 -31.95 13.27
CA SER A 17 -28.90 -31.05 12.14
C SER A 17 -28.74 -29.57 12.53
N GLY A 18 -27.50 -29.15 12.79
CA GLY A 18 -27.17 -27.75 13.15
C GLY A 18 -27.33 -27.35 14.61
N ILE A 19 -28.25 -27.95 15.35
CA ILE A 19 -28.44 -27.71 16.79
C ILE A 19 -28.33 -29.05 17.52
N ASP A 20 -27.40 -29.13 18.48
CA ASP A 20 -27.32 -30.26 19.39
C ASP A 20 -28.25 -30.01 20.59
N PHE A 21 -29.48 -30.52 20.50
CA PHE A 21 -30.47 -30.38 21.56
C PHE A 21 -30.03 -31.05 22.85
N GLN A 22 -29.43 -32.23 22.77
CA GLN A 22 -28.97 -32.96 23.95
C GLN A 22 -27.89 -32.16 24.71
N ARG A 23 -26.96 -31.53 23.99
CA ARG A 23 -25.94 -30.63 24.57
C ARG A 23 -26.56 -29.32 25.09
N THR A 24 -27.56 -28.79 24.40
CA THR A 24 -28.26 -27.57 24.82
C THR A 24 -29.01 -27.77 26.14
N PHE A 25 -29.67 -28.92 26.32
CA PHE A 25 -30.38 -29.24 27.57
C PHE A 25 -29.44 -29.61 28.72
N THR A 26 -28.37 -30.36 28.47
CA THR A 26 -27.38 -30.68 29.53
C THR A 26 -26.69 -29.43 30.09
N ILE A 27 -26.54 -28.38 29.29
CA ILE A 27 -25.94 -27.10 29.74
C ILE A 27 -26.81 -26.37 30.77
N ILE A 28 -28.13 -26.51 30.71
CA ILE A 28 -29.03 -25.94 31.72
C ILE A 28 -28.72 -26.59 33.07
N GLY A 29 -28.56 -27.92 33.09
CA GLY A 29 -28.16 -28.68 34.29
C GLY A 29 -26.76 -28.34 34.79
N TYR A 30 -25.75 -28.28 33.91
CA TYR A 30 -24.37 -27.97 34.32
C TYR A 30 -24.18 -26.53 34.82
N ASN A 31 -24.92 -25.55 34.27
CA ASN A 31 -24.88 -24.17 34.76
C ASN A 31 -25.51 -24.02 36.16
N LEU A 32 -26.53 -24.81 36.50
CA LEU A 32 -27.11 -24.85 37.85
C LEU A 32 -26.12 -25.38 38.90
N ILE A 33 -25.13 -26.18 38.49
CA ILE A 33 -24.08 -26.76 39.34
C ILE A 33 -22.75 -25.98 39.19
N GLY A 34 -22.78 -24.78 38.58
CA GLY A 34 -21.63 -23.88 38.49
C GLY A 34 -20.55 -24.28 37.46
N LYS A 35 -20.74 -25.33 36.67
CA LYS A 35 -19.80 -25.74 35.59
C LYS A 35 -20.19 -25.08 34.26
N LYS A 36 -19.51 -24.00 33.89
CA LYS A 36 -19.72 -23.32 32.59
C LYS A 36 -19.13 -24.13 31.43
N GLN A 37 -19.99 -24.66 30.56
CA GLN A 37 -19.60 -25.34 29.31
C GLN A 37 -20.17 -24.59 28.09
N GLY A 38 -19.41 -24.52 26.99
CA GLY A 38 -19.86 -23.92 25.74
C GLY A 38 -20.84 -24.83 25.00
N GLY A 39 -21.98 -24.29 24.57
CA GLY A 39 -23.09 -25.05 23.94
C GLY A 39 -23.36 -24.79 22.48
N SER A 40 -22.52 -24.00 21.79
CA SER A 40 -22.76 -23.71 20.38
C SER A 40 -22.07 -24.75 19.49
N THR A 41 -22.80 -25.26 18.51
CA THR A 41 -22.31 -26.16 17.47
C THR A 41 -21.41 -25.42 16.48
N ILE A 42 -20.62 -26.14 15.68
CA ILE A 42 -19.79 -25.53 14.62
C ILE A 42 -20.67 -24.73 13.65
N THR A 43 -21.83 -25.27 13.27
CA THR A 43 -22.78 -24.62 12.36
C THR A 43 -23.37 -23.33 12.95
N GLN A 44 -23.65 -23.29 14.26
CA GLN A 44 -24.09 -22.06 14.92
C GLN A 44 -22.99 -20.99 14.94
N GLN A 45 -21.74 -21.39 15.15
CA GLN A 45 -20.61 -20.47 15.10
C GLN A 45 -20.39 -19.95 13.66
N LEU A 46 -20.52 -20.79 12.64
CA LEU A 46 -20.48 -20.38 11.24
C LEU A 46 -21.62 -19.39 10.92
N ALA A 47 -22.84 -19.67 11.36
CA ALA A 47 -23.99 -18.79 11.18
C ALA A 47 -23.74 -17.40 11.80
N LEU A 48 -23.14 -17.35 12.98
CA LEU A 48 -22.76 -16.09 13.63
C LEU A 48 -21.71 -15.32 12.80
N ASN A 49 -20.69 -16.01 12.28
CA ASN A 49 -19.62 -15.38 11.52
C ASN A 49 -20.11 -14.83 10.17
N LEU A 50 -21.02 -15.53 9.49
CA LEU A 50 -21.52 -15.13 8.16
C LEU A 50 -22.56 -13.99 8.20
N PHE A 51 -23.35 -13.88 9.28
CA PHE A 51 -24.54 -13.01 9.30
C PHE A 51 -24.54 -11.94 10.38
N SER A 52 -23.40 -11.69 11.04
CA SER A 52 -23.30 -10.68 12.09
C SER A 52 -22.15 -9.71 11.85
N GLU A 53 -22.43 -8.62 11.10
CA GLU A 53 -21.48 -7.54 10.85
C GLU A 53 -20.91 -6.91 12.13
N GLU A 54 -21.70 -6.86 13.21
CA GLU A 54 -21.29 -6.30 14.52
C GLU A 54 -20.70 -7.34 15.49
N GLY A 55 -20.54 -8.60 15.09
CA GLY A 55 -20.13 -9.69 15.99
C GLY A 55 -21.14 -9.97 17.13
N ARG A 56 -20.68 -10.51 18.27
CA ARG A 56 -21.59 -10.86 19.39
C ARG A 56 -22.17 -9.60 20.05
N GLN A 57 -23.50 -9.52 20.10
CA GLN A 57 -24.22 -8.41 20.71
C GLN A 57 -23.97 -8.33 22.23
N ARG A 58 -23.68 -7.11 22.73
CA ARG A 58 -23.45 -6.86 24.16
C ARG A 58 -24.75 -6.72 24.96
N ASN A 59 -25.82 -6.26 24.33
CA ASN A 59 -27.13 -6.12 24.98
C ASN A 59 -27.81 -7.50 25.08
N PHE A 60 -28.28 -7.85 26.28
CA PHE A 60 -28.87 -9.16 26.57
C PHE A 60 -30.04 -9.53 25.64
N PHE A 61 -31.02 -8.64 25.47
CA PHE A 61 -32.18 -8.90 24.61
C PHE A 61 -31.79 -9.03 23.14
N LYS A 62 -30.89 -8.17 22.65
CA LYS A 62 -30.35 -8.29 21.29
C LYS A 62 -29.56 -9.59 21.10
N ARG A 63 -28.83 -10.04 22.12
CA ARG A 63 -28.07 -11.31 22.09
C ARG A 63 -28.97 -12.53 22.04
N VAL A 64 -30.09 -12.52 22.78
CA VAL A 64 -31.10 -13.58 22.70
C VAL A 64 -31.69 -13.64 21.29
N MET A 65 -32.11 -12.50 20.73
CA MET A 65 -32.66 -12.44 19.38
C MET A 65 -31.63 -12.88 18.31
N GLN A 66 -30.37 -12.46 18.47
CA GLN A 66 -29.26 -12.92 17.63
C GLN A 66 -29.09 -14.44 17.73
N LYS A 67 -29.21 -15.03 18.92
CA LYS A 67 -29.06 -16.47 19.11
C LYS A 67 -30.17 -17.28 18.41
N PHE A 68 -31.41 -16.78 18.41
CA PHE A 68 -32.48 -17.37 17.60
C PHE A 68 -32.20 -17.28 16.10
N LYS A 69 -31.68 -16.14 15.62
CA LYS A 69 -31.24 -16.01 14.22
C LYS A 69 -30.12 -17.00 13.87
N GLU A 70 -29.11 -17.15 14.74
CA GLU A 70 -28.05 -18.17 14.58
C GLU A 70 -28.65 -19.58 14.42
N TRP A 71 -29.66 -19.94 15.22
CA TRP A 71 -30.32 -21.25 15.12
C TRP A 71 -31.05 -21.46 13.80
N VAL A 72 -31.85 -20.48 13.35
CA VAL A 72 -32.57 -20.55 12.08
C VAL A 72 -31.60 -20.68 10.91
N VAL A 73 -30.53 -19.89 10.92
CA VAL A 73 -29.49 -19.95 9.88
C VAL A 73 -28.73 -21.26 9.94
N ALA A 74 -28.37 -21.76 11.12
CA ALA A 74 -27.67 -23.04 11.26
C ALA A 74 -28.49 -24.20 10.68
N VAL A 75 -29.80 -24.25 10.96
CA VAL A 75 -30.70 -25.26 10.38
C VAL A 75 -30.78 -25.12 8.85
N LYS A 76 -30.84 -23.88 8.33
CA LYS A 76 -30.83 -23.65 6.87
C LYS A 76 -29.52 -24.09 6.22
N LEU A 77 -28.38 -23.81 6.84
CA LEU A 77 -27.07 -24.25 6.35
C LEU A 77 -27.02 -25.78 6.27
N GLU A 78 -27.46 -26.48 7.30
CA GLU A 78 -27.44 -27.95 7.38
C GLU A 78 -28.45 -28.66 6.48
N ARG A 79 -29.47 -27.93 5.99
CA ARG A 79 -30.38 -28.44 4.95
C ARG A 79 -29.80 -28.33 3.55
N ASN A 80 -28.95 -27.33 3.33
CA ASN A 80 -28.48 -26.97 1.99
C ASN A 80 -27.03 -27.38 1.72
N TYR A 81 -26.25 -27.70 2.76
CA TYR A 81 -24.83 -28.03 2.68
C TYR A 81 -24.52 -29.28 3.49
N THR A 82 -23.56 -30.05 2.99
CA THR A 82 -23.00 -31.22 3.68
C THR A 82 -22.17 -30.80 4.89
N LYS A 83 -21.91 -31.75 5.79
CA LYS A 83 -21.05 -31.53 6.98
C LYS A 83 -19.65 -31.08 6.59
N GLU A 84 -19.13 -31.67 5.52
CA GLU A 84 -17.83 -31.38 4.94
C GLU A 84 -17.78 -29.95 4.39
N GLU A 85 -18.83 -29.51 3.69
CA GLU A 85 -18.92 -28.12 3.20
C GLU A 85 -19.02 -27.12 4.36
N ILE A 86 -19.83 -27.43 5.38
CA ILE A 86 -20.00 -26.57 6.55
C ILE A 86 -18.69 -26.38 7.30
N ILE A 87 -17.96 -27.46 7.58
CA ILE A 87 -16.68 -27.35 8.28
C ILE A 87 -15.64 -26.64 7.42
N THR A 88 -15.70 -26.80 6.10
CA THR A 88 -14.83 -26.08 5.15
C THR A 88 -15.11 -24.58 5.16
N MET A 89 -16.39 -24.19 5.10
CA MET A 89 -16.82 -22.80 5.22
C MET A 89 -16.40 -22.20 6.56
N TYR A 90 -16.60 -22.92 7.66
CA TYR A 90 -16.16 -22.49 8.99
C TYR A 90 -14.65 -22.26 9.02
N LEU A 91 -13.86 -23.24 8.60
CA LEU A 91 -12.40 -23.14 8.62
C LEU A 91 -11.85 -22.05 7.70
N ASN A 92 -12.59 -21.62 6.68
CA ASN A 92 -12.17 -20.53 5.78
C ASN A 92 -12.66 -19.13 6.21
N THR A 93 -13.55 -19.04 7.20
CA THR A 93 -14.14 -17.75 7.65
C THR A 93 -13.63 -17.31 9.02
N VAL A 94 -13.23 -18.23 9.88
CA VAL A 94 -12.79 -17.90 11.24
C VAL A 94 -11.48 -17.10 11.26
N ASP A 95 -11.39 -16.17 12.19
CA ASP A 95 -10.18 -15.40 12.47
C ASP A 95 -9.22 -16.24 13.34
N PHE A 96 -7.94 -16.26 13.00
CA PHE A 96 -6.88 -16.85 13.82
C PHE A 96 -5.96 -15.78 14.45
N GLY A 97 -6.31 -14.49 14.34
CA GLY A 97 -5.48 -13.37 14.76
C GLY A 97 -4.39 -13.03 13.76
N ASN A 98 -3.72 -11.89 13.94
CA ASN A 98 -2.63 -11.42 13.08
C ASN A 98 -3.00 -11.37 11.58
N GLN A 99 -4.22 -10.92 11.27
CA GLN A 99 -4.77 -10.84 9.90
C GLN A 99 -4.89 -12.21 9.18
N ALA A 100 -4.78 -13.32 9.91
CA ALA A 100 -4.93 -14.66 9.36
C ALA A 100 -6.41 -15.10 9.41
N TYR A 101 -7.18 -14.73 8.39
CA TYR A 101 -8.54 -15.24 8.20
C TYR A 101 -8.51 -16.56 7.43
N GLY A 102 -9.08 -17.60 8.04
CA GLY A 102 -9.14 -18.94 7.48
C GLY A 102 -7.87 -19.79 7.70
N ILE A 103 -8.06 -21.11 7.70
CA ILE A 103 -7.05 -22.11 8.10
C ILE A 103 -5.83 -22.09 7.19
N LYS A 104 -6.01 -21.81 5.89
CA LYS A 104 -4.89 -21.68 4.94
C LYS A 104 -4.01 -20.49 5.27
N SER A 105 -4.62 -19.34 5.60
CA SER A 105 -3.86 -18.16 6.02
C SER A 105 -3.16 -18.42 7.34
N ALA A 106 -3.83 -19.08 8.30
CA ALA A 106 -3.25 -19.41 9.60
C ALA A 106 -2.07 -20.38 9.51
N ALA A 107 -2.18 -21.45 8.71
CA ALA A 107 -1.09 -22.40 8.49
C ALA A 107 0.17 -21.71 7.92
N ARG A 108 -0.03 -20.77 6.99
CA ARG A 108 1.06 -19.96 6.44
C ARG A 108 1.64 -18.99 7.46
N VAL A 109 0.79 -18.27 8.20
CA VAL A 109 1.22 -17.24 9.15
C VAL A 109 1.96 -17.83 10.35
N TYR A 110 1.51 -18.94 10.91
CA TYR A 110 2.10 -19.50 12.13
C TYR A 110 3.22 -20.51 11.88
N PHE A 111 3.20 -21.20 10.74
CA PHE A 111 4.09 -22.34 10.47
C PHE A 111 4.70 -22.34 9.06
N ASN A 112 4.44 -21.33 8.23
CA ASN A 112 4.90 -21.24 6.84
C ASN A 112 4.61 -22.51 6.02
N THR A 113 3.44 -23.11 6.21
CA THR A 113 3.03 -24.36 5.58
C THR A 113 1.59 -24.30 5.03
N THR A 114 1.10 -25.40 4.48
CA THR A 114 -0.28 -25.56 4.01
C THR A 114 -1.11 -26.42 4.96
N PRO A 115 -2.45 -26.28 5.01
CA PRO A 115 -3.30 -27.01 5.97
C PRO A 115 -3.15 -28.54 5.95
N ASP A 116 -2.87 -29.12 4.78
CA ASP A 116 -2.63 -30.54 4.55
C ASP A 116 -1.30 -31.04 5.13
N LYS A 117 -0.34 -30.13 5.36
CA LYS A 117 1.00 -30.43 5.89
C LYS A 117 1.18 -30.07 7.37
N LEU A 118 0.10 -29.68 8.06
CA LEU A 118 0.16 -29.37 9.49
C LEU A 118 0.35 -30.65 10.31
N THR A 119 1.30 -30.62 11.24
CA THR A 119 1.43 -31.70 12.23
C THR A 119 0.26 -31.69 13.22
N VAL A 120 0.08 -32.78 13.97
CA VAL A 120 -0.97 -32.88 15.00
C VAL A 120 -0.86 -31.73 16.03
N PRO A 121 0.31 -31.45 16.64
CA PRO A 121 0.49 -30.30 17.53
C PRO A 121 0.13 -28.96 16.87
N GLN A 122 0.53 -28.73 15.62
CA GLN A 122 0.26 -27.47 14.92
C GLN A 122 -1.23 -27.30 14.65
N ALA A 123 -1.90 -28.34 14.16
CA ALA A 123 -3.34 -28.36 13.96
C ALA A 123 -4.11 -28.14 15.27
N ALA A 124 -3.70 -28.81 16.34
CA ALA A 124 -4.31 -28.67 17.67
C ALA A 124 -4.13 -27.25 18.24
N THR A 125 -2.98 -26.60 18.00
CA THR A 125 -2.77 -25.20 18.38
C THR A 125 -3.74 -24.27 17.64
N LEU A 126 -3.84 -24.37 16.31
CA LEU A 126 -4.73 -23.51 15.52
C LEU A 126 -6.21 -23.70 15.92
N VAL A 127 -6.65 -24.94 16.13
CA VAL A 127 -8.00 -25.22 16.65
C VAL A 127 -8.17 -24.65 18.06
N GLY A 128 -7.19 -24.85 18.94
CA GLY A 128 -7.23 -24.36 20.32
C GLY A 128 -7.38 -22.85 20.42
N MET A 129 -6.80 -22.10 19.48
CA MET A 129 -6.91 -20.65 19.37
C MET A 129 -8.32 -20.15 19.11
N GLN A 130 -9.22 -20.94 18.54
CA GLN A 130 -10.60 -20.51 18.25
C GLN A 130 -11.41 -20.19 19.52
N LYS A 131 -11.03 -20.75 20.67
CA LYS A 131 -11.61 -20.37 21.96
C LYS A 131 -11.25 -18.93 22.38
N GLY A 132 -10.14 -18.39 21.87
CA GLY A 132 -9.66 -17.05 22.17
C GLY A 132 -8.34 -16.73 21.48
N ILE A 133 -8.43 -16.07 20.31
CA ILE A 133 -7.31 -15.81 19.39
C ILE A 133 -6.13 -15.09 20.06
N THR A 134 -6.38 -14.13 20.95
CA THR A 134 -5.33 -13.40 21.66
C THR A 134 -4.80 -14.20 22.86
N MET A 135 -5.70 -14.79 23.64
CA MET A 135 -5.38 -15.46 24.90
C MET A 135 -4.56 -16.73 24.71
N TYR A 136 -4.84 -17.46 23.62
CA TYR A 136 -4.17 -18.73 23.29
C TYR A 136 -3.22 -18.59 22.10
N SER A 137 -2.87 -17.36 21.70
CA SER A 137 -1.89 -17.13 20.64
C SER A 137 -0.53 -17.71 21.04
N PRO A 138 0.08 -18.57 20.20
CA PRO A 138 1.40 -19.15 20.48
C PRO A 138 2.53 -18.11 20.45
N THR A 139 2.32 -16.95 19.82
CA THR A 139 3.31 -15.86 19.79
C THR A 139 3.19 -14.88 20.94
N ARG A 140 2.00 -14.73 21.52
CA ARG A 140 1.77 -13.79 22.64
C ARG A 140 1.76 -14.49 23.99
N ASN A 141 1.22 -15.70 24.05
CA ASN A 141 1.02 -16.46 25.29
C ASN A 141 1.43 -17.93 25.09
N PRO A 142 2.74 -18.24 24.91
CA PRO A 142 3.21 -19.57 24.51
C PRO A 142 2.75 -20.69 25.47
N GLU A 143 2.89 -20.47 26.78
CA GLU A 143 2.50 -21.46 27.80
C GLU A 143 0.99 -21.75 27.78
N ARG A 144 0.16 -20.72 27.68
CA ARG A 144 -1.30 -20.89 27.57
C ARG A 144 -1.68 -21.59 26.27
N SER A 145 -0.98 -21.28 25.19
CA SER A 145 -1.16 -21.92 23.89
C SER A 145 -0.82 -23.42 23.96
N LYS A 146 0.32 -23.78 24.55
CA LYS A 146 0.75 -25.17 24.77
C LYS A 146 -0.26 -25.95 25.61
N ALA A 147 -0.72 -25.39 26.73
CA ALA A 147 -1.73 -26.03 27.56
C ALA A 147 -3.05 -26.24 26.81
N ARG A 148 -3.48 -25.26 26.02
CA ARG A 148 -4.71 -25.35 25.23
C ARG A 148 -4.59 -26.35 24.06
N ARG A 149 -3.45 -26.37 23.37
CA ARG A 149 -3.09 -27.38 22.37
C ARG A 149 -3.18 -28.79 22.94
N ASN A 150 -2.59 -29.03 24.11
CA ASN A 150 -2.64 -30.34 24.76
C ASN A 150 -4.07 -30.70 25.19
N THR A 151 -4.88 -29.71 25.59
CA THR A 151 -6.33 -29.94 25.83
C THR A 151 -7.05 -30.40 24.57
N VAL A 152 -6.74 -29.80 23.41
CA VAL A 152 -7.33 -30.21 22.12
C VAL A 152 -6.95 -31.64 21.77
N MET A 153 -5.67 -31.99 21.88
CA MET A 153 -5.20 -33.36 21.61
C MET A 153 -5.79 -34.38 22.59
N ALA A 154 -5.94 -34.04 23.87
CA ALA A 154 -6.60 -34.92 24.85
C ALA A 154 -8.08 -35.17 24.50
N MET A 155 -8.79 -34.16 23.98
CA MET A 155 -10.16 -34.35 23.47
C MET A 155 -10.18 -35.23 22.21
N MET A 156 -9.15 -35.14 21.37
CA MET A 156 -9.01 -36.04 20.21
C MET A 156 -8.78 -37.49 20.65
N VAL A 157 -7.99 -37.74 21.70
CA VAL A 157 -7.85 -39.08 22.30
C VAL A 157 -9.19 -39.60 22.80
N LYS A 158 -9.93 -38.77 23.56
CA LYS A 158 -11.26 -39.15 24.08
C LYS A 158 -12.28 -39.46 22.97
N SER A 159 -12.06 -38.94 21.76
CA SER A 159 -12.94 -39.14 20.60
C SER A 159 -12.36 -40.16 19.61
N ASP A 160 -11.37 -40.96 20.03
CA ASP A 160 -10.70 -41.99 19.24
C ASP A 160 -10.03 -41.50 17.93
N PHE A 161 -9.74 -40.19 17.84
CA PHE A 161 -9.02 -39.60 16.71
C PHE A 161 -7.50 -39.60 16.88
N LEU A 162 -7.03 -39.90 18.08
CA LEU A 162 -5.61 -40.01 18.43
C LEU A 162 -5.42 -41.13 19.45
N THR A 163 -4.32 -41.86 19.38
CA THR A 163 -3.99 -42.85 20.42
C THR A 163 -3.37 -42.16 21.64
N GLN A 164 -3.47 -42.79 22.82
CA GLN A 164 -2.80 -42.30 24.02
C GLN A 164 -1.28 -42.20 23.83
N GLN A 165 -0.68 -43.17 23.13
CA GLN A 165 0.75 -43.15 22.79
C GLN A 165 1.13 -41.92 21.96
N GLN A 166 0.41 -41.64 20.87
CA GLN A 166 0.65 -40.47 20.04
C GLN A 166 0.50 -39.16 20.83
N PHE A 167 -0.46 -39.10 21.76
CA PHE A 167 -0.61 -37.94 22.63
C PHE A 167 0.62 -37.74 23.53
N ASP A 168 1.09 -38.81 24.16
CA ASP A 168 2.23 -38.74 25.08
C ASP A 168 3.55 -38.40 24.37
N GLU A 169 3.72 -38.85 23.13
CA GLU A 169 4.83 -38.45 22.25
C GLU A 169 4.75 -36.96 21.86
N GLU A 170 3.56 -36.48 21.49
CA GLU A 170 3.39 -35.15 20.89
C GLU A 170 3.16 -34.01 21.90
N LYS A 171 2.76 -34.32 23.14
CA LYS A 171 2.41 -33.30 24.15
C LYS A 171 3.57 -32.42 24.57
N GLU A 172 4.81 -32.88 24.41
CA GLU A 172 6.03 -32.10 24.72
C GLU A 172 6.75 -31.58 23.47
N THR A 173 6.36 -32.01 22.27
CA THR A 173 6.98 -31.56 21.01
C THR A 173 6.93 -30.03 20.88
N PRO A 174 8.07 -29.36 20.60
CA PRO A 174 8.08 -27.94 20.32
C PRO A 174 7.29 -27.62 19.06
N LEU A 175 6.60 -26.48 19.03
CA LEU A 175 5.73 -26.09 17.92
C LEU A 175 6.48 -25.74 16.63
N ASN A 176 7.79 -25.47 16.72
CA ASN A 176 8.62 -24.95 15.63
C ASN A 176 7.91 -23.81 14.88
N LEU A 177 7.58 -22.75 15.62
CA LEU A 177 6.88 -21.59 15.07
C LEU A 177 7.75 -20.92 14.01
N HIS A 178 7.20 -20.82 12.80
CA HIS A 178 7.73 -19.98 11.73
C HIS A 178 6.77 -18.83 11.53
N PHE A 179 6.67 -17.98 12.56
CA PHE A 179 5.68 -16.93 12.59
C PHE A 179 6.05 -15.80 11.64
N ASN A 180 5.25 -15.63 10.60
CA ASN A 180 5.26 -14.51 9.68
C ASN A 180 3.83 -13.98 9.60
N ALA A 181 3.47 -13.04 10.49
CA ALA A 181 2.23 -12.30 10.32
C ALA A 181 2.28 -11.64 8.95
N ALA A 182 1.41 -12.04 8.03
CA ALA A 182 1.23 -11.34 6.77
C ALA A 182 0.81 -9.91 7.12
N THR A 183 1.74 -8.97 7.08
CA THR A 183 1.43 -7.56 7.30
C THR A 183 1.00 -6.92 6.00
N VAL A 184 0.31 -5.78 6.07
CA VAL A 184 0.05 -4.93 4.88
C VAL A 184 1.35 -4.52 4.19
N ASN A 185 2.49 -4.58 4.89
CA ASN A 185 3.81 -4.28 4.35
C ASN A 185 4.43 -5.48 3.59
N ASP A 186 3.91 -6.69 3.78
CA ASP A 186 4.49 -7.92 3.20
C ASP A 186 4.04 -8.09 1.75
N GLY A 187 4.92 -8.66 0.92
CA GLY A 187 4.71 -8.81 -0.51
C GLY A 187 5.08 -7.56 -1.32
N ILE A 188 5.10 -7.71 -2.63
CA ILE A 188 5.51 -6.64 -3.55
C ILE A 188 4.52 -5.48 -3.57
N ALA A 189 4.99 -4.31 -3.99
CA ALA A 189 4.21 -3.11 -4.26
C ALA A 189 3.30 -2.65 -3.10
N PRO A 190 3.78 -2.53 -1.86
CA PRO A 190 2.94 -2.11 -0.72
C PRO A 190 2.35 -0.71 -0.90
N TYR A 191 3.11 0.24 -1.44
CA TYR A 191 2.63 1.58 -1.79
C TYR A 191 1.49 1.52 -2.82
N PHE A 192 1.70 0.76 -3.89
CA PHE A 192 0.72 0.58 -4.95
C PHE A 192 -0.58 -0.02 -4.42
N ARG A 193 -0.51 -1.08 -3.61
CA ARG A 193 -1.68 -1.72 -3.00
C ARG A 193 -2.47 -0.76 -2.12
N SER A 194 -1.78 0.10 -1.37
CA SER A 194 -2.40 1.14 -0.54
C SER A 194 -3.14 2.18 -1.37
N VAL A 195 -2.49 2.71 -2.40
CA VAL A 195 -3.09 3.65 -3.37
C VAL A 195 -4.30 3.01 -4.05
N LEU A 196 -4.14 1.78 -4.55
CA LEU A 196 -5.18 1.03 -5.24
C LEU A 196 -6.40 0.80 -4.35
N LYS A 197 -6.20 0.42 -3.09
CA LYS A 197 -7.30 0.21 -2.14
C LYS A 197 -8.08 1.50 -1.89
N ALA A 198 -7.39 2.62 -1.69
CA ALA A 198 -8.04 3.93 -1.53
C ALA A 198 -8.81 4.33 -2.80
N ASP A 199 -8.22 4.10 -3.97
CA ASP A 199 -8.86 4.44 -5.25
C ASP A 199 -10.08 3.57 -5.54
N ILE A 200 -10.05 2.26 -5.27
CA ILE A 200 -11.21 1.39 -5.45
C ILE A 200 -12.36 1.86 -4.55
N LYS A 201 -12.06 2.21 -3.30
CA LYS A 201 -13.06 2.75 -2.38
C LYS A 201 -13.71 4.02 -2.95
N ASN A 202 -12.89 4.97 -3.39
CA ASN A 202 -13.40 6.21 -3.99
C ASN A 202 -14.22 5.94 -5.26
N ILE A 203 -13.75 5.04 -6.14
CA ILE A 203 -14.48 4.67 -7.36
C ILE A 203 -15.84 4.04 -7.03
N PHE A 204 -15.89 3.16 -6.03
CA PHE A 204 -17.14 2.52 -5.62
C PHE A 204 -18.12 3.55 -5.03
N GLU A 205 -17.63 4.50 -4.24
CA GLU A 205 -18.42 5.60 -3.71
C GLU A 205 -18.93 6.53 -4.83
N GLU A 206 -18.06 6.96 -5.75
CA GLU A 206 -18.39 7.85 -6.86
C GLU A 206 -19.37 7.23 -7.86
N GLN A 207 -19.28 5.92 -8.11
CA GLN A 207 -20.15 5.20 -9.05
C GLN A 207 -21.36 4.54 -8.38
N GLY A 208 -21.51 4.66 -7.06
CA GLY A 208 -22.61 4.04 -6.31
C GLY A 208 -22.58 2.50 -6.34
N ILE A 209 -21.39 1.89 -6.43
CA ILE A 209 -21.21 0.43 -6.46
C ILE A 209 -21.33 -0.12 -5.04
N THR A 210 -22.42 -0.84 -4.77
CA THR A 210 -22.73 -1.45 -3.48
C THR A 210 -23.09 -2.93 -3.62
N LYS A 211 -23.15 -3.63 -2.49
CA LYS A 211 -23.67 -4.99 -2.40
C LYS A 211 -25.16 -5.02 -2.76
N PRO A 212 -25.74 -6.20 -3.09
CA PRO A 212 -27.17 -6.33 -3.40
C PRO A 212 -28.12 -5.85 -2.30
N ASP A 213 -27.66 -5.80 -1.05
CA ASP A 213 -28.41 -5.30 0.11
C ASP A 213 -28.26 -3.78 0.33
N GLY A 214 -27.54 -3.09 -0.56
CA GLY A 214 -27.29 -1.66 -0.50
C GLY A 214 -26.10 -1.26 0.39
N THR A 215 -25.42 -2.19 1.05
CA THR A 215 -24.26 -1.89 1.90
C THR A 215 -22.96 -1.72 1.08
N PRO A 216 -22.01 -0.88 1.51
CA PRO A 216 -20.71 -0.76 0.83
C PRO A 216 -19.89 -2.05 0.91
N TYR A 217 -19.14 -2.35 -0.14
CA TYR A 217 -18.20 -3.48 -0.14
C TYR A 217 -17.04 -3.26 0.86
N ASP A 218 -16.74 -4.29 1.65
CA ASP A 218 -15.52 -4.37 2.46
C ASP A 218 -14.39 -4.98 1.60
N LEU A 219 -13.42 -4.14 1.22
CA LEU A 219 -12.31 -4.52 0.34
C LEU A 219 -11.37 -5.59 0.95
N ASP A 220 -11.41 -5.82 2.26
CA ASP A 220 -10.60 -6.85 2.93
C ASP A 220 -11.36 -8.17 3.14
N ARG A 221 -12.70 -8.11 3.27
CA ARG A 221 -13.50 -9.26 3.74
C ARG A 221 -14.44 -9.85 2.70
N ASP A 222 -14.87 -9.07 1.71
CA ASP A 222 -15.90 -9.52 0.76
C ASP A 222 -15.36 -10.42 -0.36
N GLY A 223 -14.06 -10.75 -0.33
CA GLY A 223 -13.44 -11.68 -1.26
C GLY A 223 -13.34 -11.17 -2.68
N LEU A 224 -13.20 -9.85 -2.84
CA LEU A 224 -13.07 -9.20 -4.15
C LEU A 224 -11.81 -9.66 -4.89
N LYS A 225 -11.92 -9.82 -6.21
CA LYS A 225 -10.78 -10.08 -7.10
C LYS A 225 -10.44 -8.80 -7.85
N VAL A 226 -9.24 -8.29 -7.63
CA VAL A 226 -8.75 -7.05 -8.23
C VAL A 226 -7.69 -7.37 -9.29
N TYR A 227 -7.95 -6.96 -10.52
CA TYR A 227 -7.04 -7.14 -11.65
C TYR A 227 -6.36 -5.81 -11.95
N THR A 228 -5.03 -5.84 -12.01
CA THR A 228 -4.18 -4.66 -12.17
C THR A 228 -3.27 -4.79 -13.37
N THR A 229 -2.60 -3.71 -13.76
CA THR A 229 -1.67 -3.71 -14.91
C THR A 229 -0.22 -4.01 -14.51
N LEU A 230 0.04 -4.11 -13.22
CA LEU A 230 1.39 -4.24 -12.68
C LEU A 230 2.04 -5.52 -13.22
N ASN A 231 3.25 -5.40 -13.75
CA ASN A 231 4.02 -6.57 -14.16
C ASN A 231 4.85 -7.04 -12.96
N TYR A 232 4.69 -8.31 -12.59
CA TYR A 232 5.32 -8.90 -11.41
C TYR A 232 6.85 -8.76 -11.43
N ASP A 233 7.49 -9.19 -12.52
CA ASP A 233 8.95 -9.19 -12.66
C ASP A 233 9.51 -7.76 -12.67
N MET A 234 8.90 -6.86 -13.44
CA MET A 234 9.30 -5.45 -13.49
C MET A 234 9.16 -4.76 -12.14
N GLN A 235 8.11 -5.08 -11.37
CA GLN A 235 7.93 -4.56 -10.04
C GLN A 235 9.03 -5.04 -9.08
N GLN A 236 9.37 -6.33 -9.13
CA GLN A 236 10.44 -6.89 -8.33
C GLN A 236 11.77 -6.20 -8.63
N TYR A 237 12.15 -6.11 -9.91
CA TYR A 237 13.38 -5.41 -10.31
C TYR A 237 13.39 -3.95 -9.87
N ALA A 238 12.27 -3.24 -9.96
CA ALA A 238 12.18 -1.85 -9.54
C ALA A 238 12.41 -1.68 -8.03
N GLU A 239 11.83 -2.54 -7.20
CA GLU A 239 12.03 -2.51 -5.75
C GLU A 239 13.44 -2.95 -5.33
N GLU A 240 13.99 -3.97 -5.99
CA GLU A 240 15.35 -4.46 -5.72
C GLU A 240 16.40 -3.41 -6.07
N ALA A 241 16.32 -2.84 -7.29
CA ALA A 241 17.22 -1.78 -7.73
C ALA A 241 17.12 -0.55 -6.81
N GLN A 242 15.91 -0.19 -6.38
CA GLN A 242 15.72 0.89 -5.41
C GLN A 242 16.41 0.57 -4.07
N LYS A 243 16.16 -0.61 -3.50
CA LYS A 243 16.72 -1.02 -2.19
C LYS A 243 18.23 -1.12 -2.22
N GLU A 244 18.80 -1.59 -3.31
CA GLU A 244 20.26 -1.70 -3.48
C GLU A 244 20.89 -0.31 -3.62
N TYR A 245 20.44 0.47 -4.59
CA TYR A 245 21.11 1.71 -4.95
C TYR A 245 20.90 2.83 -3.94
N MET A 246 19.76 2.85 -3.24
CA MET A 246 19.51 3.86 -2.20
C MET A 246 20.45 3.74 -1.01
N LYS A 247 21.00 2.55 -0.71
CA LYS A 247 22.05 2.39 0.32
C LYS A 247 23.30 3.18 -0.05
N VAL A 248 23.71 3.06 -1.32
CA VAL A 248 24.88 3.76 -1.88
C VAL A 248 24.65 5.26 -1.87
N LEU A 249 23.50 5.72 -2.39
CA LEU A 249 23.16 7.14 -2.42
C LEU A 249 23.05 7.75 -1.01
N GLN A 250 22.47 7.03 -0.05
CA GLN A 250 22.37 7.51 1.32
C GLN A 250 23.76 7.70 1.94
N ALA A 251 24.67 6.73 1.75
CA ALA A 251 26.04 6.83 2.24
C ALA A 251 26.78 8.02 1.62
N GLN A 252 26.67 8.20 0.30
CA GLN A 252 27.24 9.35 -0.41
C GLN A 252 26.67 10.68 0.10
N PHE A 253 25.36 10.76 0.33
CA PHE A 253 24.71 11.94 0.87
C PHE A 253 25.23 12.29 2.27
N ILE A 254 25.30 11.31 3.18
CA ILE A 254 25.86 11.53 4.53
C ILE A 254 27.31 12.01 4.44
N ASN A 255 28.14 11.35 3.63
CA ASN A 255 29.54 11.71 3.45
C ASN A 255 29.72 13.13 2.86
N SER A 256 28.80 13.59 2.00
CA SER A 256 28.83 14.93 1.40
C SER A 256 28.73 16.06 2.43
N TRP A 257 28.11 15.79 3.59
CA TRP A 257 28.04 16.75 4.67
C TRP A 257 29.38 16.96 5.37
N LYS A 258 30.33 16.01 5.27
CA LYS A 258 31.67 16.09 5.88
C LYS A 258 31.62 16.47 7.37
N GLY A 259 30.69 15.89 8.11
CA GLY A 259 30.48 16.18 9.54
C GLY A 259 29.81 17.53 9.86
N ARG A 260 29.48 18.36 8.85
CA ARG A 260 28.74 19.61 9.07
C ARG A 260 27.31 19.31 9.54
N ASN A 261 26.84 20.09 10.50
CA ASN A 261 25.45 19.99 10.98
C ASN A 261 24.47 20.50 9.91
N PRO A 262 23.62 19.63 9.31
CA PRO A 262 22.66 20.05 8.29
C PRO A 262 21.51 20.89 8.83
N PHE A 263 21.38 21.02 10.15
CA PHE A 263 20.27 21.68 10.83
C PHE A 263 20.62 23.01 11.51
N ARG A 264 21.84 23.56 11.29
CA ARG A 264 22.34 24.78 11.96
C ARG A 264 21.32 25.95 11.96
N ASP A 265 20.56 26.11 10.88
CA ASP A 265 19.55 27.16 10.73
C ASP A 265 18.20 26.59 10.25
N LYS A 266 17.85 25.39 10.72
CA LYS A 266 16.66 24.64 10.28
C LYS A 266 15.74 24.22 11.44
N ALA A 267 15.69 25.04 12.49
CA ALA A 267 14.86 24.78 13.67
C ALA A 267 13.39 24.56 13.30
N LEU A 268 12.84 25.38 12.39
CA LEU A 268 11.47 25.25 11.92
C LEU A 268 11.19 23.88 11.25
N GLN A 269 12.13 23.36 10.46
CA GLN A 269 11.98 22.06 9.80
C GLN A 269 11.98 20.90 10.79
N ILE A 270 12.73 21.03 11.90
CA ILE A 270 12.72 20.06 12.99
C ILE A 270 11.42 20.16 13.78
N GLU A 271 10.98 21.37 14.12
CA GLU A 271 9.72 21.60 14.83
C GLU A 271 8.51 21.07 14.04
N GLN A 272 8.46 21.34 12.74
CA GLN A 272 7.44 20.76 11.85
C GLN A 272 7.53 19.24 11.80
N GLY A 273 8.74 18.67 11.87
CA GLY A 273 8.95 17.22 11.96
C GLY A 273 8.36 16.64 13.23
N VAL A 274 8.61 17.28 14.38
CA VAL A 274 8.03 16.93 15.68
C VAL A 274 6.51 16.98 15.60
N LYS A 275 5.92 18.11 15.19
CA LYS A 275 4.47 18.31 15.11
C LYS A 275 3.74 17.31 14.20
N ARG A 276 4.42 16.81 13.16
CA ARG A 276 3.85 15.83 12.22
C ARG A 276 3.95 14.38 12.70
N SER A 277 4.77 14.10 13.71
CA SER A 277 4.97 12.75 14.24
C SER A 277 3.74 12.24 14.99
N ASP A 278 3.53 10.92 14.97
CA ASP A 278 2.41 10.31 15.68
C ASP A 278 2.56 10.41 17.21
N ARG A 279 3.81 10.44 17.70
CA ARG A 279 4.10 10.72 19.12
C ARG A 279 3.58 12.09 19.55
N TYR A 280 3.83 13.14 18.78
CA TYR A 280 3.31 14.48 19.09
C TYR A 280 1.78 14.50 19.09
N LYS A 281 1.15 13.88 18.09
CA LYS A 281 -0.32 13.79 18.02
C LYS A 281 -0.90 13.02 19.21
N SER A 282 -0.28 11.91 19.63
CA SER A 282 -0.70 11.15 20.81
C SER A 282 -0.64 11.99 22.08
N LEU A 283 0.51 12.63 22.35
CA LEU A 283 0.67 13.48 23.53
C LEU A 283 -0.30 14.65 23.55
N LYS A 284 -0.62 15.23 22.38
CA LYS A 284 -1.67 16.25 22.28
C LYS A 284 -3.07 15.71 22.58
N LEU A 285 -3.40 14.52 22.10
CA LEU A 285 -4.67 13.85 22.43
C LEU A 285 -4.76 13.49 23.92
N GLU A 286 -3.62 13.24 24.58
CA GLU A 286 -3.50 13.03 26.02
C GLU A 286 -3.56 14.34 26.83
N GLY A 287 -3.69 15.50 26.18
CA GLY A 287 -3.84 16.81 26.83
C GLY A 287 -2.54 17.48 27.26
N LYS A 288 -1.38 17.02 26.77
CA LYS A 288 -0.06 17.57 27.15
C LYS A 288 0.18 19.00 26.61
N THR A 289 0.81 19.84 27.43
CA THR A 289 1.24 21.19 27.01
C THR A 289 2.42 21.12 26.04
N ASP A 290 2.70 22.22 25.32
CA ASP A 290 3.85 22.25 24.40
C ASP A 290 5.19 22.12 25.14
N GLU A 291 5.28 22.61 26.38
CA GLU A 291 6.45 22.47 27.25
C GLU A 291 6.66 21.02 27.67
N GLU A 292 5.60 20.32 28.09
CA GLU A 292 5.65 18.90 28.44
C GLU A 292 6.07 18.05 27.24
N ILE A 293 5.51 18.33 26.07
CA ILE A 293 5.86 17.63 24.83
C ILE A 293 7.32 17.90 24.46
N LYS A 294 7.79 19.14 24.61
CA LYS A 294 9.19 19.48 24.36
C LYS A 294 10.10 18.71 25.33
N ALA A 295 9.73 18.59 26.60
CA ALA A 295 10.50 17.80 27.57
C ALA A 295 10.52 16.31 27.18
N ASP A 296 9.37 15.74 26.80
CA ASP A 296 9.25 14.36 26.30
C ASP A 296 10.17 14.10 25.11
N PHE A 297 10.15 14.98 24.09
CA PHE A 297 11.01 14.85 22.91
C PHE A 297 12.51 15.00 23.19
N ASN A 298 12.87 15.58 24.33
CA ASN A 298 14.27 15.74 24.77
C ASN A 298 14.70 14.71 25.82
N THR A 299 13.81 13.78 26.20
CA THR A 299 14.10 12.71 27.15
C THR A 299 14.38 11.41 26.37
N PRO A 300 15.52 10.73 26.61
CA PRO A 300 15.79 9.44 25.97
C PRO A 300 14.71 8.41 26.28
N THR A 301 14.26 7.68 25.26
CA THR A 301 13.27 6.61 25.38
C THR A 301 13.62 5.51 24.38
N ASP A 302 13.10 4.31 24.62
CA ASP A 302 13.31 3.17 23.72
C ASP A 302 12.47 3.36 22.46
N LEU A 303 13.12 3.24 21.32
CA LEU A 303 12.57 3.48 20.00
C LEU A 303 13.07 2.41 19.03
N THR A 304 12.22 1.99 18.11
CA THR A 304 12.63 1.21 16.93
C THR A 304 12.73 2.16 15.74
N ILE A 305 13.91 2.23 15.10
CA ILE A 305 14.14 3.09 13.94
C ILE A 305 14.47 2.28 12.68
N PHE A 306 14.01 2.76 11.53
CA PHE A 306 14.44 2.23 10.24
C PHE A 306 15.92 2.53 10.00
N THR A 307 16.67 1.53 9.57
CA THR A 307 17.98 1.74 8.95
C THR A 307 18.06 0.95 7.64
N TRP A 308 19.04 1.27 6.81
CA TRP A 308 19.32 0.50 5.60
C TRP A 308 19.83 -0.93 5.85
N LYS A 309 20.09 -1.29 7.11
CA LYS A 309 20.41 -2.66 7.57
C LYS A 309 19.20 -3.38 8.17
N GLY A 310 18.04 -2.72 8.23
CA GLY A 310 16.84 -3.22 8.92
C GLY A 310 16.44 -2.32 10.09
N ASN A 311 15.38 -2.71 10.78
CA ASN A 311 14.91 -2.01 11.97
C ASN A 311 15.90 -2.27 13.12
N VAL A 312 16.22 -1.20 13.86
CA VAL A 312 17.14 -1.25 15.01
C VAL A 312 16.43 -0.66 16.22
N ASP A 313 16.39 -1.44 17.30
CA ASP A 313 15.97 -0.96 18.61
C ASP A 313 17.11 -0.17 19.26
N THR A 314 16.80 1.02 19.75
CA THR A 314 17.78 1.95 20.33
C THR A 314 17.13 2.83 21.39
N THR A 315 17.92 3.29 22.35
CA THR A 315 17.51 4.33 23.29
C THR A 315 18.04 5.67 22.81
N MET A 316 17.15 6.60 22.43
CA MET A 316 17.56 7.95 22.01
C MET A 316 16.46 8.98 22.29
N LYS A 317 16.80 10.27 22.21
CA LYS A 317 15.79 11.33 22.31
C LYS A 317 14.91 11.31 21.07
N PRO A 318 13.56 11.38 21.18
CA PRO A 318 12.69 11.42 20.01
C PRO A 318 13.03 12.56 19.03
N ILE A 319 13.53 13.70 19.49
CA ILE A 319 13.99 14.78 18.61
C ILE A 319 15.17 14.38 17.72
N ASP A 320 16.06 13.51 18.19
CA ASP A 320 17.19 13.01 17.40
C ASP A 320 16.73 11.99 16.36
N SER A 321 15.68 11.21 16.65
CA SER A 321 15.03 10.38 15.63
C SER A 321 14.41 11.22 14.50
N VAL A 322 13.81 12.38 14.82
CA VAL A 322 13.28 13.32 13.81
C VAL A 322 14.42 13.83 12.93
N ARG A 323 15.56 14.22 13.51
CA ARG A 323 16.76 14.63 12.76
C ARG A 323 17.26 13.52 11.85
N TYR A 324 17.36 12.30 12.38
CA TYR A 324 17.75 11.11 11.61
C TYR A 324 16.85 10.91 10.39
N TYR A 325 15.53 10.87 10.58
CA TYR A 325 14.58 10.67 9.49
C TYR A 325 14.55 11.81 8.46
N LYS A 326 14.91 13.04 8.87
CA LYS A 326 15.07 14.19 7.95
C LYS A 326 16.33 14.09 7.10
N MET A 327 17.31 13.29 7.50
CA MET A 327 18.50 13.02 6.70
C MET A 327 18.34 11.83 5.74
N LEU A 328 17.20 11.13 5.75
CA LEU A 328 16.97 10.04 4.81
C LEU A 328 16.53 10.57 3.45
N LEU A 329 17.29 10.20 2.43
CA LEU A 329 16.92 10.43 1.04
C LEU A 329 15.62 9.70 0.72
N ARG A 330 14.79 10.34 -0.09
CA ARG A 330 13.55 9.77 -0.64
C ARG A 330 13.74 9.55 -2.12
N ASN A 331 13.12 8.50 -2.64
CA ASN A 331 12.97 8.30 -4.06
C ASN A 331 11.58 7.73 -4.35
N ALA A 332 11.18 7.82 -5.61
CA ALA A 332 10.07 7.09 -6.16
C ALA A 332 10.30 6.87 -7.65
N MET A 333 9.62 5.85 -8.19
CA MET A 333 9.74 5.43 -9.57
C MET A 333 8.41 4.88 -10.05
N MET A 334 8.09 5.15 -11.31
CA MET A 334 6.95 4.56 -11.99
C MET A 334 7.36 4.25 -13.42
N SER A 335 6.93 3.09 -13.92
CA SER A 335 7.10 2.70 -15.32
C SER A 335 5.74 2.41 -15.94
N MET A 336 5.55 2.83 -17.18
CA MET A 336 4.28 2.76 -17.90
C MET A 336 4.52 2.38 -19.36
N ASP A 337 3.65 1.54 -19.92
CA ASP A 337 3.55 1.38 -21.36
C ASP A 337 2.83 2.60 -21.95
N PRO A 338 3.48 3.42 -22.79
CA PRO A 338 2.91 4.66 -23.29
C PRO A 338 1.73 4.45 -24.25
N THR A 339 1.66 3.29 -24.91
CA THR A 339 0.59 2.99 -25.89
C THR A 339 -0.74 2.65 -25.22
N THR A 340 -0.68 1.91 -24.11
CA THR A 340 -1.84 1.44 -23.36
C THR A 340 -2.12 2.26 -22.11
N GLY A 341 -1.16 3.06 -21.65
CA GLY A 341 -1.19 3.73 -20.35
C GLY A 341 -0.99 2.76 -19.18
N TYR A 342 -0.72 1.47 -19.42
CA TYR A 342 -0.66 0.47 -18.37
C TYR A 342 0.58 0.65 -17.51
N VAL A 343 0.37 0.88 -16.21
CA VAL A 343 1.47 1.02 -15.25
C VAL A 343 2.06 -0.36 -14.96
N LYS A 344 3.35 -0.51 -15.21
CA LYS A 344 4.06 -1.79 -15.12
C LYS A 344 4.86 -1.95 -13.83
N ALA A 345 5.38 -0.85 -13.28
CA ALA A 345 6.10 -0.83 -12.01
C ALA A 345 5.78 0.45 -11.22
N TRP A 346 5.80 0.35 -9.89
CA TRP A 346 5.41 1.40 -8.95
C TRP A 346 6.21 1.30 -7.65
N VAL A 347 7.11 2.24 -7.43
CA VAL A 347 7.88 2.39 -6.19
C VAL A 347 7.53 3.72 -5.55
N GLY A 348 6.68 3.69 -4.53
CA GLY A 348 6.14 4.88 -3.86
C GLY A 348 7.05 5.52 -2.82
N GLY A 349 8.12 4.84 -2.41
CA GLY A 349 9.02 5.31 -1.37
C GLY A 349 10.05 4.27 -0.94
N ILE A 350 10.85 4.61 0.06
CA ILE A 350 12.03 3.81 0.46
C ILE A 350 11.71 2.62 1.37
N ASN A 351 10.62 2.70 2.12
CA ASN A 351 10.19 1.67 3.06
C ASN A 351 8.74 1.99 3.51
N TYR A 352 7.79 1.14 3.17
CA TYR A 352 6.38 1.41 3.42
C TYR A 352 5.97 1.31 4.90
N GLU A 353 6.63 0.44 5.67
CA GLU A 353 6.39 0.29 7.11
C GLU A 353 6.60 1.62 7.85
N HIS A 354 7.71 2.29 7.55
CA HIS A 354 8.10 3.55 8.20
C HIS A 354 7.57 4.78 7.49
N PHE A 355 7.26 4.68 6.19
CA PHE A 355 6.92 5.83 5.36
C PHE A 355 5.77 5.52 4.41
N LYS A 356 4.55 5.72 4.91
CA LYS A 356 3.31 5.35 4.20
C LYS A 356 2.91 6.30 3.08
N TYR A 357 3.48 7.51 3.04
CA TYR A 357 3.13 8.52 2.05
C TYR A 357 3.71 8.16 0.67
N ASP A 358 2.83 7.90 -0.28
CA ASP A 358 3.18 7.55 -1.66
C ASP A 358 3.66 8.78 -2.44
N GLN A 359 4.90 8.72 -2.94
CA GLN A 359 5.50 9.81 -3.71
C GLN A 359 5.22 9.71 -5.22
N VAL A 360 4.62 8.62 -5.71
CA VAL A 360 4.34 8.47 -7.15
C VAL A 360 3.11 9.26 -7.57
N LYS A 361 2.00 9.11 -6.83
CA LYS A 361 0.71 9.71 -7.16
C LYS A 361 0.33 10.85 -6.23
N MET A 362 0.55 10.71 -4.91
CA MET A 362 0.19 11.76 -3.96
C MET A 362 1.26 12.84 -3.85
N GLY A 363 2.54 12.43 -3.88
CA GLY A 363 3.67 13.35 -3.82
C GLY A 363 3.79 14.22 -5.06
N THR A 364 3.71 15.54 -4.86
CA THR A 364 4.02 16.53 -5.89
C THR A 364 5.29 17.30 -5.53
N ARG A 365 6.06 17.66 -6.55
CA ARG A 365 7.27 18.49 -6.42
C ARG A 365 7.41 19.39 -7.63
N GLN A 366 8.15 20.48 -7.43
CA GLN A 366 8.55 21.37 -8.49
C GLN A 366 9.30 20.56 -9.56
N VAL A 367 8.81 20.57 -10.79
CA VAL A 367 9.31 19.66 -11.85
C VAL A 367 10.64 20.12 -12.46
N GLY A 368 10.98 21.40 -12.31
CA GLY A 368 12.23 21.97 -12.81
C GLY A 368 12.40 21.83 -14.33
N SER A 369 13.63 21.58 -14.79
CA SER A 369 13.93 21.52 -16.24
C SER A 369 13.20 20.41 -17.01
N THR A 370 12.55 19.46 -16.32
CA THR A 370 11.68 18.47 -16.98
C THR A 370 10.40 19.10 -17.56
N ALA A 371 10.09 20.37 -17.27
CA ALA A 371 9.02 21.11 -17.94
C ALA A 371 9.40 21.66 -19.33
N LYS A 372 10.70 21.81 -19.63
CA LYS A 372 11.15 22.43 -20.88
C LYS A 372 10.56 21.80 -22.13
N PRO A 373 10.40 20.46 -22.24
CA PRO A 373 9.78 19.86 -23.41
C PRO A 373 8.40 20.43 -23.75
N PHE A 374 7.60 20.90 -22.79
CA PHE A 374 6.31 21.54 -23.08
C PHE A 374 6.47 22.83 -23.88
N THR A 375 7.39 23.73 -23.46
CA THR A 375 7.68 24.96 -24.22
C THR A 375 8.25 24.67 -25.60
N TYR A 376 9.17 23.70 -25.70
CA TYR A 376 9.74 23.32 -26.99
C TYR A 376 8.71 22.68 -27.91
N THR A 377 7.76 21.91 -27.38
CA THR A 377 6.68 21.30 -28.16
C THR A 377 5.82 22.37 -28.80
N VAL A 378 5.36 23.38 -28.03
CA VAL A 378 4.58 24.50 -28.58
C VAL A 378 5.38 25.26 -29.65
N ALA A 379 6.69 25.45 -29.44
CA ALA A 379 7.54 26.10 -30.44
C ALA A 379 7.61 25.27 -31.75
N VAL A 380 7.78 23.96 -31.65
CA VAL A 380 7.80 23.06 -32.82
C VAL A 380 6.43 23.04 -33.52
N GLU A 381 5.31 23.04 -32.78
CA GLU A 381 3.97 23.18 -33.34
C GLU A 381 3.80 24.50 -34.12
N ASN A 382 4.46 25.57 -33.66
CA ASN A 382 4.51 26.87 -34.33
C ASN A 382 5.59 26.96 -35.43
N GLY A 383 6.14 25.83 -35.89
CA GLY A 383 7.06 25.76 -37.03
C GLY A 383 8.54 26.01 -36.72
N PHE A 384 8.94 26.07 -35.45
CA PHE A 384 10.35 26.26 -35.09
C PHE A 384 11.15 24.98 -35.38
N SER A 385 12.12 25.09 -36.29
CA SER A 385 13.02 23.99 -36.62
C SER A 385 13.96 23.65 -35.44
N PRO A 386 14.21 22.36 -35.13
CA PRO A 386 15.24 21.96 -34.17
C PRO A 386 16.65 22.49 -34.49
N CYS A 387 16.91 22.78 -35.77
CA CYS A 387 18.16 23.33 -36.28
C CYS A 387 18.24 24.86 -36.18
N LEU A 388 17.14 25.54 -35.84
CA LEU A 388 17.14 26.98 -35.64
C LEU A 388 18.18 27.34 -34.59
N THR A 389 19.07 28.25 -34.96
CA THR A 389 20.17 28.71 -34.12
C THR A 389 19.77 30.02 -33.46
N VAL A 390 19.87 30.07 -32.14
CA VAL A 390 19.49 31.24 -31.34
C VAL A 390 20.63 31.63 -30.39
N PRO A 391 20.87 32.92 -30.14
CA PRO A 391 21.85 33.37 -29.16
C PRO A 391 21.52 32.84 -27.75
N ASN A 392 22.49 32.23 -27.06
CA ASN A 392 22.31 31.74 -25.70
C ASN A 392 22.68 32.82 -24.66
N VAL A 393 21.94 33.93 -24.68
CA VAL A 393 22.17 35.12 -23.84
C VAL A 393 20.93 35.42 -22.99
N PRO A 394 21.04 36.16 -21.86
CA PRO A 394 19.90 36.48 -21.01
C PRO A 394 18.70 37.06 -21.80
N VAL A 395 17.51 36.53 -21.53
CA VAL A 395 16.25 36.99 -22.15
C VAL A 395 15.27 37.43 -21.10
N THR A 396 14.79 38.67 -21.21
CA THR A 396 13.75 39.25 -20.37
C THR A 396 12.37 39.01 -20.98
N ILE A 397 11.45 38.46 -20.19
CA ILE A 397 10.04 38.30 -20.54
C ILE A 397 9.23 39.34 -19.75
N ASP A 398 8.44 40.14 -20.47
CA ASP A 398 7.62 41.23 -19.98
C ASP A 398 6.12 40.92 -20.23
N GLY A 399 5.21 41.75 -19.69
CA GLY A 399 3.76 41.61 -19.92
C GLY A 399 3.02 40.63 -18.99
N TYR A 400 3.68 40.08 -17.98
CA TYR A 400 3.10 39.14 -17.00
C TYR A 400 3.35 39.57 -15.54
N GLY A 401 3.35 40.89 -15.30
CA GLY A 401 3.81 41.52 -14.05
C GLY A 401 5.23 42.07 -14.20
N GLU A 402 6.02 41.94 -13.14
CA GLU A 402 7.42 42.39 -13.14
C GLU A 402 8.24 41.68 -14.23
N PRO A 403 9.06 42.41 -15.02
CA PRO A 403 9.94 41.81 -16.01
C PRO A 403 10.83 40.71 -15.42
N TRP A 404 10.80 39.54 -16.03
CA TRP A 404 11.49 38.37 -15.52
C TRP A 404 12.62 37.93 -16.45
N THR A 405 13.84 37.84 -15.91
CA THR A 405 15.01 37.27 -16.59
C THR A 405 15.50 36.06 -15.81
N PRO A 406 15.35 34.82 -16.32
CA PRO A 406 15.87 33.65 -15.62
C PRO A 406 17.39 33.66 -15.58
N LYS A 407 17.98 32.99 -14.59
CA LYS A 407 19.43 32.75 -14.53
C LYS A 407 19.78 31.43 -15.23
N SER A 408 20.99 31.33 -15.78
CA SER A 408 21.53 30.05 -16.25
C SER A 408 21.85 29.11 -15.07
N SER A 409 21.70 27.81 -15.28
CA SER A 409 22.23 26.78 -14.38
C SER A 409 23.72 26.56 -14.66
N GLY A 410 24.58 27.29 -13.94
CA GLY A 410 26.02 27.28 -14.20
C GLY A 410 26.40 28.09 -15.45
N ALA A 411 27.63 27.88 -15.94
CA ALA A 411 28.14 28.58 -17.12
C ALA A 411 27.31 28.19 -18.37
N PRO A 412 26.66 29.16 -19.03
CA PRO A 412 25.89 28.88 -20.25
C PRO A 412 26.83 28.47 -21.38
N LEU A 413 26.35 27.65 -22.30
CA LEU A 413 27.09 27.36 -23.53
C LEU A 413 27.30 28.66 -24.32
N PRO A 414 28.53 28.98 -24.78
CA PRO A 414 28.81 30.23 -25.45
C PRO A 414 28.20 30.27 -26.86
N GLY A 415 27.93 31.50 -27.33
CA GLY A 415 27.51 31.78 -28.69
C GLY A 415 26.05 31.39 -28.98
N SER A 416 25.76 31.27 -30.28
CA SER A 416 24.45 30.81 -30.73
C SER A 416 24.42 29.30 -30.88
N ILE A 417 23.36 28.68 -30.40
CA ILE A 417 23.19 27.22 -30.39
C ILE A 417 21.86 26.82 -31.01
N THR A 418 21.79 25.61 -31.55
CA THR A 418 20.53 25.07 -32.08
C THR A 418 19.53 24.78 -30.95
N LEU A 419 18.23 24.84 -31.24
CA LEU A 419 17.19 24.44 -30.28
C LEU A 419 17.38 23.00 -29.77
N GLN A 420 17.80 22.09 -30.66
CA GLN A 420 18.12 20.72 -30.27
C GLN A 420 19.24 20.66 -29.22
N LYS A 421 20.33 21.40 -29.45
CA LYS A 421 21.46 21.46 -28.50
C LYS A 421 21.03 22.15 -27.20
N ALA A 422 20.23 23.21 -27.29
CA ALA A 422 19.72 23.92 -26.13
C ALA A 422 18.86 23.02 -25.23
N LEU A 423 17.99 22.18 -25.79
CA LEU A 423 17.21 21.20 -25.03
C LEU A 423 18.12 20.11 -24.44
N ALA A 424 19.05 19.57 -25.23
CA ALA A 424 19.97 18.51 -24.80
C ALA A 424 20.81 18.91 -23.58
N TYR A 425 21.29 20.16 -23.55
CA TYR A 425 22.09 20.72 -22.44
C TYR A 425 21.25 21.57 -21.48
N SER A 426 19.92 21.51 -21.57
CA SER A 426 18.98 22.19 -20.68
C SER A 426 19.32 23.69 -20.48
N GLN A 427 19.48 24.45 -21.55
CA GLN A 427 19.87 25.87 -21.48
C GLN A 427 18.66 26.77 -21.14
N ASN A 428 18.72 27.49 -20.02
CA ASN A 428 17.58 28.30 -19.52
C ASN A 428 17.27 29.51 -20.40
N TYR A 429 18.27 30.16 -20.97
CA TYR A 429 18.09 31.37 -21.77
C TYR A 429 17.36 31.08 -23.09
N VAL A 430 17.74 30.01 -23.79
CA VAL A 430 17.03 29.58 -25.00
C VAL A 430 15.59 29.16 -24.69
N THR A 431 15.35 28.48 -23.56
CA THR A 431 13.98 28.19 -23.13
C THR A 431 13.17 29.46 -22.89
N ALA A 432 13.76 30.49 -22.27
CA ALA A 432 13.11 31.78 -22.04
C ALA A 432 12.83 32.53 -23.36
N TYR A 433 13.77 32.48 -24.30
CA TYR A 433 13.56 32.96 -25.67
C TYR A 433 12.31 32.33 -26.29
N LEU A 434 12.22 30.99 -26.28
CA LEU A 434 11.06 30.28 -26.82
C LEU A 434 9.77 30.64 -26.08
N MET A 435 9.80 30.71 -24.74
CA MET A 435 8.65 31.12 -23.94
C MET A 435 8.16 32.53 -24.32
N LYS A 436 9.08 33.46 -24.63
CA LYS A 436 8.71 34.80 -25.11
C LYS A 436 8.02 34.76 -26.48
N GLN A 437 8.37 33.81 -27.36
CA GLN A 437 7.74 33.67 -28.67
C GLN A 437 6.36 33.02 -28.60
N VAL A 438 6.20 31.97 -27.77
CA VAL A 438 4.97 31.14 -27.79
C VAL A 438 3.97 31.50 -26.70
N GLY A 439 4.39 32.21 -25.66
CA GLY A 439 3.57 32.61 -24.53
C GLY A 439 3.25 31.47 -23.54
N PRO A 440 3.05 31.80 -22.25
CA PRO A 440 2.84 30.81 -21.20
C PRO A 440 1.44 30.18 -21.23
N VAL A 441 0.44 30.84 -21.83
CA VAL A 441 -0.93 30.30 -21.96
C VAL A 441 -0.94 29.04 -22.81
N ALA A 442 -0.28 29.06 -23.97
CA ALA A 442 -0.20 27.91 -24.86
C ALA A 442 0.55 26.73 -24.20
N VAL A 443 1.65 27.03 -23.49
CA VAL A 443 2.44 26.02 -22.77
C VAL A 443 1.66 25.40 -21.62
N SER A 444 0.96 26.22 -20.83
CA SER A 444 0.06 25.75 -19.77
C SER A 444 -1.04 24.85 -20.33
N ALA A 445 -1.72 25.29 -21.40
CA ALA A 445 -2.78 24.52 -22.05
C ALA A 445 -2.28 23.17 -22.59
N LEU A 446 -1.08 23.13 -23.20
CA LEU A 446 -0.47 21.90 -23.67
C LEU A 446 -0.17 20.94 -22.50
N ALA A 447 0.47 21.43 -21.43
CA ALA A 447 0.79 20.62 -20.27
C ALA A 447 -0.47 20.03 -19.62
N THR A 448 -1.55 20.80 -19.55
CA THR A 448 -2.85 20.31 -19.07
C THR A 448 -3.49 19.29 -20.02
N LYS A 449 -3.39 19.46 -21.34
CA LYS A 449 -3.83 18.44 -22.30
C LYS A 449 -3.06 17.12 -22.15
N MET A 450 -1.79 17.19 -21.76
CA MET A 450 -0.91 16.04 -21.44
C MET A 450 -1.09 15.50 -20.01
N GLY A 451 -2.12 15.91 -19.27
CA GLY A 451 -2.49 15.30 -17.99
C GLY A 451 -1.82 15.89 -16.75
N ILE A 452 -1.19 17.06 -16.85
CA ILE A 452 -0.66 17.79 -15.70
C ILE A 452 -1.74 18.76 -15.17
N PRO A 453 -2.25 18.55 -13.95
CA PRO A 453 -3.27 19.42 -13.39
C PRO A 453 -2.69 20.78 -12.98
N ASN A 454 -3.52 21.82 -13.04
CA ASN A 454 -3.27 23.13 -12.40
C ASN A 454 -1.95 23.82 -12.78
N VAL A 455 -1.55 23.80 -14.06
CA VAL A 455 -0.35 24.51 -14.53
C VAL A 455 -0.68 26.00 -14.71
N PRO A 456 -0.14 26.91 -13.89
CA PRO A 456 -0.49 28.32 -13.99
C PRO A 456 0.17 28.97 -15.22
N PRO A 457 -0.50 29.86 -15.96
CA PRO A 457 0.01 30.41 -17.21
C PRO A 457 1.01 31.58 -16.98
N TYR A 458 2.11 31.32 -16.26
CA TYR A 458 3.19 32.29 -16.06
C TYR A 458 4.46 31.89 -16.82
N PRO A 459 5.32 32.83 -17.27
CA PRO A 459 6.54 32.52 -18.01
C PRO A 459 7.49 31.56 -17.29
N SER A 460 7.49 31.59 -15.96
CA SER A 460 8.36 30.75 -15.13
C SER A 460 8.10 29.24 -15.26
N ILE A 461 6.92 28.83 -15.76
CA ILE A 461 6.62 27.41 -16.01
C ILE A 461 7.54 26.79 -17.07
N ALA A 462 8.17 27.60 -17.93
CA ALA A 462 9.16 27.14 -18.89
C ALA A 462 10.34 26.43 -18.19
N LEU A 463 10.62 26.81 -16.95
CA LEU A 463 11.68 26.24 -16.11
C LEU A 463 11.11 25.36 -14.97
N GLY A 464 9.81 25.03 -15.05
CA GLY A 464 9.13 24.07 -14.19
C GLY A 464 8.90 24.54 -12.77
N THR A 465 8.38 25.76 -12.59
CA THR A 465 7.95 26.30 -11.29
C THR A 465 6.63 25.76 -10.75
N PHE A 466 5.97 24.88 -11.49
CA PHE A 466 4.77 24.19 -11.04
C PHE A 466 5.10 22.82 -10.45
N ASP A 467 4.22 22.37 -9.57
CA ASP A 467 4.31 21.06 -8.93
C ASP A 467 3.56 20.01 -9.76
N ALA A 468 4.17 18.84 -9.95
CA ALA A 468 3.49 17.67 -10.52
C ALA A 468 3.94 16.39 -9.81
N SER A 469 3.11 15.35 -9.88
CA SER A 469 3.47 14.01 -9.42
C SER A 469 4.25 13.24 -10.49
N ILE A 470 4.95 12.18 -10.08
CA ILE A 470 5.59 11.25 -11.05
C ILE A 470 4.52 10.65 -11.96
N TYR A 471 3.35 10.30 -11.42
CA TYR A 471 2.21 9.81 -12.18
C TYR A 471 1.83 10.75 -13.33
N ASN A 472 1.75 12.07 -13.06
CA ASN A 472 1.43 13.06 -14.10
C ASN A 472 2.57 13.20 -15.12
N MET A 473 3.82 13.27 -14.66
CA MET A 473 4.97 13.49 -15.53
C MET A 473 5.25 12.30 -16.45
N VAL A 474 5.14 11.06 -15.95
CA VAL A 474 5.25 9.84 -16.77
C VAL A 474 4.13 9.77 -17.80
N GLY A 475 2.90 10.10 -17.41
CA GLY A 475 1.77 10.22 -18.33
C GLY A 475 2.04 11.23 -19.45
N ALA A 476 2.50 12.43 -19.08
CA ALA A 476 2.78 13.50 -20.03
C ALA A 476 3.88 13.13 -21.03
N TYR A 477 5.01 12.61 -20.54
CA TYR A 477 6.12 12.16 -21.39
C TYR A 477 5.75 10.96 -22.27
N GLY A 478 4.82 10.12 -21.82
CA GLY A 478 4.25 9.04 -22.61
C GLY A 478 3.66 9.51 -23.94
N THR A 479 3.15 10.75 -24.01
CA THR A 479 2.64 11.36 -25.25
C THR A 479 3.67 11.38 -26.37
N PHE A 480 4.93 11.71 -26.07
CA PHE A 480 5.99 11.73 -27.08
C PHE A 480 6.34 10.33 -27.56
N ALA A 481 6.43 9.37 -26.64
CA ALA A 481 6.71 7.97 -26.96
C ALA A 481 5.53 7.29 -27.70
N ASN A 482 4.32 7.78 -27.51
CA ASN A 482 3.08 7.30 -28.14
C ASN A 482 2.63 8.20 -29.30
N LYS A 483 3.57 8.71 -30.10
CA LYS A 483 3.29 9.39 -31.37
C LYS A 483 2.30 10.56 -31.26
N GLY A 484 2.35 11.29 -30.14
CA GLY A 484 1.51 12.47 -29.90
C GLY A 484 0.18 12.19 -29.22
N VAL A 485 -0.11 10.94 -28.87
CA VAL A 485 -1.32 10.52 -28.16
C VAL A 485 -1.04 10.37 -26.68
N TYR A 486 -1.65 11.21 -25.85
CA TYR A 486 -1.64 11.06 -24.41
C TYR A 486 -2.56 9.91 -24.01
N THR A 487 -2.06 8.98 -23.21
CA THR A 487 -2.86 7.92 -22.60
C THR A 487 -2.76 8.06 -21.09
N LYS A 488 -3.91 8.30 -20.42
CA LYS A 488 -3.95 8.42 -18.96
C LYS A 488 -3.36 7.14 -18.32
N PRO A 489 -2.46 7.24 -17.33
CA PRO A 489 -1.93 6.04 -16.71
C PRO A 489 -3.02 5.24 -15.98
N VAL A 490 -3.14 3.96 -16.34
CA VAL A 490 -4.15 3.01 -15.85
C VAL A 490 -3.44 1.93 -15.08
N TYR A 491 -3.91 1.67 -13.85
CA TYR A 491 -3.35 0.61 -12.99
C TYR A 491 -4.40 -0.30 -12.33
N LEU A 492 -5.67 0.09 -12.36
CA LEU A 492 -6.80 -0.77 -12.07
C LEU A 492 -7.47 -1.15 -13.39
N LEU A 493 -7.65 -2.44 -13.68
CA LEU A 493 -8.34 -2.89 -14.88
C LEU A 493 -9.79 -3.29 -14.58
N ARG A 494 -9.95 -4.08 -13.51
CA ARG A 494 -11.22 -4.72 -13.21
C ARG A 494 -11.31 -5.09 -11.73
N VAL A 495 -12.51 -4.96 -11.16
CA VAL A 495 -12.86 -5.52 -9.86
C VAL A 495 -14.03 -6.48 -10.05
N GLU A 496 -13.91 -7.68 -9.51
CA GLU A 496 -14.99 -8.67 -9.46
C GLU A 496 -15.36 -8.98 -8.01
N ASP A 497 -16.61 -9.37 -7.77
CA ASP A 497 -17.02 -9.99 -6.52
C ASP A 497 -16.47 -11.43 -6.38
N LYS A 498 -16.72 -12.06 -5.23
CA LYS A 498 -16.32 -13.45 -4.97
C LYS A 498 -16.90 -14.47 -5.96
N ASN A 499 -18.02 -14.15 -6.61
CA ASN A 499 -18.72 -15.00 -7.57
C ASN A 499 -18.28 -14.75 -9.01
N GLY A 500 -17.39 -13.77 -9.27
CA GLY A 500 -16.94 -13.40 -10.60
C GLY A 500 -17.82 -12.36 -11.31
N VAL A 501 -18.78 -11.74 -10.60
CA VAL A 501 -19.56 -10.62 -11.14
C VAL A 501 -18.64 -9.41 -11.26
N VAL A 502 -18.54 -8.85 -12.46
CA VAL A 502 -17.74 -7.64 -12.71
C VAL A 502 -18.43 -6.44 -12.09
N LEU A 503 -17.82 -5.88 -11.04
CA LEU A 503 -18.30 -4.69 -10.33
C LEU A 503 -17.80 -3.40 -11.01
N PHE A 504 -16.57 -3.45 -11.53
CA PHE A 504 -15.94 -2.32 -12.20
C PHE A 504 -15.03 -2.82 -13.31
N SER A 505 -14.98 -2.10 -14.42
CA SER A 505 -13.94 -2.27 -15.43
C SER A 505 -13.64 -0.95 -16.13
N GLN A 506 -12.38 -0.75 -16.52
CA GLN A 506 -12.00 0.40 -17.33
C GLN A 506 -11.04 0.02 -18.45
N LYS A 507 -11.13 0.76 -19.55
CA LYS A 507 -10.22 0.68 -20.68
C LYS A 507 -9.34 1.92 -20.73
N ALA A 508 -8.25 1.85 -21.47
CA ALA A 508 -7.42 3.01 -21.77
C ALA A 508 -8.25 4.09 -22.47
N ILE A 509 -8.02 5.36 -22.11
CA ILE A 509 -8.66 6.51 -22.71
C ILE A 509 -7.57 7.31 -23.44
N PRO A 510 -7.28 6.97 -24.71
CA PRO A 510 -6.31 7.71 -25.51
C PRO A 510 -6.88 9.07 -25.92
N LYS A 511 -6.03 10.09 -25.94
CA LYS A 511 -6.36 11.45 -26.35
C LYS A 511 -5.24 11.98 -27.26
N PRO A 512 -5.48 12.21 -28.55
CA PRO A 512 -4.53 12.92 -29.40
C PRO A 512 -4.27 14.32 -28.82
N VAL A 513 -2.99 14.68 -28.66
CA VAL A 513 -2.59 15.98 -28.09
C VAL A 513 -1.77 16.79 -29.07
N VAL A 514 -0.80 16.17 -29.73
CA VAL A 514 0.04 16.76 -30.77
C VAL A 514 0.10 15.83 -31.98
N SER A 515 0.53 16.32 -33.14
CA SER A 515 0.69 15.47 -34.33
C SER A 515 1.84 14.46 -34.17
N GLU A 516 1.83 13.39 -34.97
CA GLU A 516 2.90 12.39 -34.97
C GLU A 516 4.24 13.01 -35.37
N GLU A 517 4.25 13.97 -36.30
CA GLU A 517 5.47 14.68 -36.72
C GLU A 517 6.08 15.48 -35.57
N VAL A 518 5.26 16.23 -34.82
CA VAL A 518 5.72 17.02 -33.67
C VAL A 518 6.26 16.09 -32.58
N ALA A 519 5.55 15.00 -32.28
CA ALA A 519 6.00 14.01 -31.30
C ALA A 519 7.32 13.33 -31.72
N TYR A 520 7.47 13.04 -33.01
CA TYR A 520 8.71 12.49 -33.56
C TYR A 520 9.87 13.48 -33.42
N VAL A 521 9.67 14.75 -33.78
CA VAL A 521 10.68 15.81 -33.62
C VAL A 521 11.09 15.94 -32.15
N MET A 522 10.12 16.02 -31.23
CA MET A 522 10.41 16.11 -29.79
C MET A 522 11.16 14.88 -29.29
N THR A 523 10.76 13.67 -29.70
CA THR A 523 11.47 12.44 -29.36
C THR A 523 12.92 12.46 -29.88
N ARG A 524 13.15 12.95 -31.10
CA ARG A 524 14.50 13.09 -31.66
C ARG A 524 15.34 14.12 -30.91
N MET A 525 14.75 15.23 -30.47
CA MET A 525 15.47 16.22 -29.65
C MET A 525 15.80 15.65 -28.26
N LEU A 526 14.86 14.94 -27.63
CA LEU A 526 15.06 14.29 -26.33
C LEU A 526 16.11 13.18 -26.35
N LYS A 527 16.28 12.46 -27.48
CA LYS A 527 17.41 11.54 -27.65
C LYS A 527 18.77 12.23 -27.45
N GLY A 528 18.89 13.50 -27.85
CA GLY A 528 20.12 14.28 -27.63
C GLY A 528 20.47 14.47 -26.14
N VAL A 529 19.47 14.47 -25.25
CA VAL A 529 19.70 14.56 -23.79
C VAL A 529 20.49 13.36 -23.29
N VAL A 530 20.19 12.15 -23.80
CA VAL A 530 20.81 10.90 -23.34
C VAL A 530 22.07 10.52 -24.12
N THR A 531 22.20 10.92 -25.38
CA THR A 531 23.39 10.57 -26.19
C THR A 531 24.59 11.50 -26.00
N GLY A 532 24.42 12.65 -25.33
CA GLY A 532 25.51 13.61 -25.12
C GLY A 532 25.17 14.84 -24.27
N GLY A 533 23.89 15.02 -23.93
CA GLY A 533 23.40 16.08 -23.07
C GLY A 533 23.46 15.75 -21.57
N THR A 534 22.53 16.32 -20.79
CA THR A 534 22.53 16.21 -19.32
C THR A 534 22.31 14.79 -18.79
N GLY A 535 21.80 13.87 -19.62
CA GLY A 535 21.49 12.49 -19.27
C GLY A 535 22.51 11.46 -19.75
N TYR A 536 23.71 11.87 -20.20
CA TYR A 536 24.70 10.99 -20.85
C TYR A 536 25.21 9.79 -20.03
N ARG A 537 24.90 9.73 -18.73
CA ARG A 537 25.33 8.66 -17.80
C ARG A 537 24.32 7.51 -17.68
N LEU A 538 23.19 7.61 -18.39
CA LEU A 538 22.14 6.58 -18.41
C LEU A 538 22.55 5.36 -19.24
#